data_AF-A0A0A4A1T6-F1
#
_entry.id   AF-A0A0A4A1T6-F1
#
_cell.length_a   1.000
_cell.length_b   1.000
_cell.length_c   1.000
_cell.angle_alpha   90.00
_cell.angle_beta   90.00
_cell.angle_gamma   90.00
#
_symmetry.space_group_name_H-M   'P 1'
#
loop_
_entity.id
_entity.type
_entity.pdbx_description
1 polymer ?
#
loop_
_entity_poly.entity_id
_entity_poly.type
_entity_poly.pdbx_seq_one_letter_code
_entity_poly.pdbx_strand_id
1 'polypeptide(L)' 'MKKVLFALAVTSSLAACATGQEEPKQPAVGMANPASVYCGKLGGKLDMVTTDKGVTGYCTLPGGERIEEWTLYRRDHKA' A
#
# COMPACT_ATOMS: atom_id res chain seq x y z
N MET A 1 -11.60 13.39 73.75
CA MET A 1 -11.19 14.66 73.09
C MET A 1 -9.75 14.46 72.67
N LYS A 2 -9.38 14.37 71.39
CA LYS A 2 -9.47 15.35 70.30
C LYS A 2 -9.71 14.59 68.99
N LYS A 3 -10.64 15.08 68.18
CA LYS A 3 -10.94 14.58 66.84
C LYS A 3 -9.83 15.04 65.90
N VAL A 4 -9.27 14.15 65.09
CA VAL A 4 -8.79 14.52 63.75
C VAL A 4 -9.10 13.36 62.81
N LEU A 5 -10.27 13.47 62.19
CA LEU A 5 -10.62 12.78 60.96
C LEU A 5 -9.75 13.39 59.85
N PHE A 6 -8.90 12.60 59.22
CA PHE A 6 -8.47 12.86 57.84
C PHE A 6 -8.53 11.54 57.09
N ALA A 7 -9.74 11.26 56.61
CA ALA A 7 -9.92 10.51 55.39
C ALA A 7 -9.34 11.36 54.25
N LEU A 8 -8.35 10.84 53.55
CA LEU A 8 -8.28 10.99 52.10
C LEU A 8 -7.49 9.81 51.55
N ALA A 9 -8.24 8.82 51.09
CA ALA A 9 -7.73 7.74 50.26
C ALA A 9 -7.13 8.37 49.00
N VAL A 10 -5.81 8.30 48.86
CA VAL A 10 -5.14 8.57 47.58
C VAL A 10 -5.13 7.25 46.81
N THR A 11 -6.30 6.86 46.31
CA THR A 11 -6.47 5.73 45.41
C THR A 11 -6.24 6.19 43.97
N SER A 12 -5.09 5.77 43.44
CA SER A 12 -4.81 5.39 42.05
C SER A 12 -5.59 6.06 40.91
N SER A 13 -4.87 6.76 40.04
CA SER A 13 -5.20 6.84 38.62
C SER A 13 -3.88 6.91 37.86
N LEU A 14 -3.30 5.75 37.56
CA LEU A 14 -2.27 5.67 36.52
C LEU A 14 -2.88 6.24 35.24
N ALA A 15 -2.20 7.25 34.68
CA ALA A 15 -2.56 7.89 33.44
C ALA A 15 -2.72 6.85 32.32
N ALA A 16 -3.72 7.10 31.49
CA ALA A 16 -4.19 6.24 30.42
C ALA A 16 -3.06 5.59 29.60
N CYS A 17 -3.10 4.27 29.47
CA CYS A 17 -2.63 3.64 28.24
C CYS A 17 -3.46 4.22 27.11
N ALA A 18 -2.93 5.21 26.41
CA ALA A 18 -3.33 5.44 25.04
C ALA A 18 -2.94 4.18 24.28
N THR A 19 -3.88 3.23 24.18
CA THR A 19 -3.87 2.23 23.12
C THR A 19 -4.01 3.03 21.84
N GLY A 20 -2.87 3.46 21.29
CA GLY A 20 -2.79 3.87 19.90
C GLY A 20 -3.31 2.69 19.11
N GLN A 21 -4.56 2.79 18.67
CA GLN A 21 -5.09 1.89 17.67
C GLN A 21 -4.21 2.11 16.45
N GLU A 22 -3.27 1.19 16.24
CA GLU A 22 -2.48 1.13 15.03
C GLU A 22 -3.47 0.73 13.93
N GLU A 23 -4.10 1.75 13.35
CA GLU A 23 -4.87 1.58 12.11
C GLU A 23 -3.94 0.85 11.14
N PRO A 24 -4.38 -0.25 10.49
CA PRO A 24 -3.54 -0.96 9.56
C PRO A 24 -3.11 0.03 8.50
N LYS A 25 -1.84 0.43 8.58
CA LYS A 25 -1.23 1.43 7.71
C LYS A 25 -1.37 0.87 6.30
N GLN A 26 -2.35 1.37 5.56
CA GLN A 26 -2.55 0.97 4.17
C GLN A 26 -1.19 1.12 3.48
N PRO A 27 -0.72 0.11 2.73
CA PRO A 27 0.56 0.21 2.07
C PRO A 27 0.56 1.52 1.29
N ALA A 28 1.52 2.40 1.61
CA ALA A 28 1.66 3.64 0.86
C ALA A 28 1.81 3.24 -0.60
N VAL A 29 0.82 3.56 -1.42
CA VAL A 29 0.85 3.25 -2.85
C VAL A 29 2.03 4.03 -3.41
N GLY A 30 3.08 3.30 -3.79
CA GLY A 30 4.30 3.88 -4.34
C GLY A 30 4.03 4.62 -5.66
N MET A 31 5.08 5.19 -6.24
CA MET A 31 5.02 5.74 -7.60
C MET A 31 4.44 4.69 -8.56
N ALA A 32 3.55 5.11 -9.46
CA ALA A 32 2.97 4.21 -10.46
C ALA A 32 4.07 3.59 -11.34
N ASN A 33 3.92 2.30 -11.67
CA ASN A 33 4.81 1.63 -12.60
C ASN A 33 4.69 2.27 -14.00
N PRO A 34 5.77 2.84 -14.56
CA PRO A 34 5.72 3.53 -15.84
C PRO A 34 5.32 2.62 -17.00
N ALA A 35 5.71 1.34 -16.97
CA ALA A 35 5.31 0.37 -17.99
C ALA A 35 3.79 0.09 -17.94
N SER A 36 3.24 -0.10 -16.75
CA SER A 36 1.80 -0.26 -16.52
C SER A 36 1.01 0.98 -16.98
N VAL A 37 1.50 2.17 -16.64
CA VAL A 37 0.89 3.44 -17.08
C VAL A 37 0.95 3.56 -18.60
N TYR A 38 2.06 3.17 -19.21
CA TYR A 38 2.22 3.23 -20.66
C TYR A 38 1.27 2.27 -21.40
N CYS A 39 1.07 1.05 -20.88
CA CYS A 39 0.06 0.13 -21.41
C CYS A 39 -1.32 0.80 -21.45
N GLY A 40 -1.73 1.46 -20.36
CA GLY A 40 -3.00 2.19 -20.30
C GLY A 40 -3.07 3.37 -21.28
N LYS A 41 -1.95 4.11 -21.47
CA LYS A 41 -1.87 5.21 -22.45
C LYS A 41 -2.09 4.73 -23.90
N LEU A 42 -1.69 3.50 -24.22
CA LEU A 42 -1.93 2.89 -25.53
C LEU A 42 -3.35 2.30 -25.68
N GLY A 43 -4.21 2.45 -24.67
CA GLY A 43 -5.53 1.82 -24.62
C GLY A 43 -5.47 0.31 -24.39
N GLY A 44 -4.33 -0.21 -23.93
CA GLY A 44 -4.14 -1.61 -23.61
C GLY A 44 -4.76 -2.00 -22.27
N LYS A 45 -4.96 -3.30 -22.09
CA LYS A 45 -5.39 -3.92 -20.83
C LYS A 45 -4.19 -4.55 -20.13
N LEU A 46 -3.96 -4.17 -18.88
CA LEU A 46 -2.88 -4.72 -18.06
C LEU A 46 -3.37 -5.94 -17.28
N ASP A 47 -2.64 -7.05 -17.37
CA ASP A 47 -2.88 -8.27 -16.62
C ASP A 47 -1.64 -8.63 -15.78
N MET A 48 -1.84 -8.84 -14.49
CA MET A 48 -0.79 -9.30 -13.56
C MET A 48 -0.81 -10.81 -13.45
N VAL A 49 0.27 -11.47 -13.88
CA VAL A 49 0.40 -12.93 -13.86
C VAL A 49 1.35 -13.33 -12.74
N THR A 50 0.83 -14.04 -11.74
CA THR A 50 1.64 -14.62 -10.66
C THR A 50 2.26 -15.93 -11.14
N THR A 51 3.57 -16.06 -10.94
CA THR A 51 4.37 -17.25 -11.22
C THR A 51 5.16 -17.65 -9.96
N ASP A 52 5.83 -18.79 -10.01
CA ASP A 52 6.81 -19.21 -9.00
C ASP A 52 7.96 -18.19 -8.83
N LYS A 53 8.23 -17.38 -9.84
CA LYS A 53 9.29 -16.35 -9.85
C LYS A 53 8.80 -14.96 -9.44
N GLY A 54 7.51 -14.81 -9.11
CA GLY A 54 6.88 -13.54 -8.77
C GLY A 54 5.81 -13.10 -9.76
N VAL A 55 5.46 -11.81 -9.73
CA VAL A 55 4.39 -11.24 -10.55
C VAL A 55 4.97 -10.56 -11.79
N THR A 56 4.45 -10.92 -12.97
CA THR A 56 4.81 -10.30 -14.25
C THR A 56 3.61 -9.57 -14.85
N GLY A 57 3.78 -8.31 -15.26
CA GLY A 57 2.75 -7.54 -15.96
C GLY A 57 2.78 -7.80 -17.46
N TYR A 58 1.61 -8.04 -18.04
CA TYR A 58 1.43 -8.16 -19.49
C TYR A 58 0.41 -7.12 -19.98
N CYS A 59 0.73 -6.46 -21.09
CA CYS A 59 -0.17 -5.57 -21.78
C CYS A 59 -0.80 -6.27 -22.98
N THR A 60 -2.12 -6.25 -23.06
CA THR A 60 -2.87 -6.64 -24.27
C THR A 60 -3.32 -5.36 -24.98
N LEU A 61 -2.71 -5.07 -26.13
CA LEU A 61 -3.00 -3.87 -26.93
C LEU A 61 -4.33 -3.98 -27.69
N PRO A 62 -4.93 -2.86 -28.15
CA PRO A 62 -6.17 -2.89 -28.93
C PRO A 62 -6.13 -3.74 -30.19
N GLY A 63 -4.94 -3.91 -30.80
CA GLY A 63 -4.72 -4.79 -31.95
C GLY A 63 -4.63 -6.28 -31.61
N GLY A 64 -4.77 -6.66 -30.34
CA GLY A 64 -4.69 -8.05 -29.86
C GLY A 64 -3.28 -8.54 -29.52
N GLU A 65 -2.24 -7.75 -29.78
CA GLU A 65 -0.87 -8.08 -29.35
C GLU A 65 -0.82 -8.15 -27.82
N ARG A 66 -0.39 -9.31 -27.29
CA ARG A 66 -0.03 -9.47 -25.88
C ARG A 66 1.49 -9.46 -25.75
N ILE A 67 2.00 -8.55 -24.94
CA ILE A 67 3.44 -8.34 -24.73
C ILE A 67 3.72 -8.03 -23.25
N GLU A 68 4.86 -8.47 -22.72
CA GLU A 68 5.27 -8.14 -21.35
C GLU A 68 5.48 -6.61 -21.21
N GLU A 69 5.01 -6.01 -20.12
CA GLU A 69 4.86 -4.56 -20.01
C GLU A 69 6.19 -3.80 -20.12
N TRP A 70 7.28 -4.32 -19.55
CA TRP A 70 8.59 -3.68 -19.63
C TRP A 70 9.24 -3.87 -20.99
N THR A 71 8.95 -4.99 -21.65
CA THR A 71 9.38 -5.25 -23.02
C THR A 71 8.71 -4.26 -23.97
N LEU A 72 7.42 -4.03 -23.83
CA LEU A 72 6.69 -2.96 -24.53
C LEU A 72 7.27 -1.58 -24.25
N TYR A 73 7.43 -1.23 -22.97
CA TYR A 73 7.96 0.09 -22.57
C TYR A 73 9.34 0.35 -23.19
N ARG A 74 10.27 -0.60 -23.09
CA ARG A 74 11.62 -0.48 -23.67
C ARG A 74 11.63 -0.48 -25.19
N ARG A 75 10.71 -1.18 -25.86
CA ARG A 75 10.58 -1.18 -27.34
C ARG A 75 10.30 0.24 -27.83
N ASP A 76 9.41 0.95 -27.16
CA ASP A 76 8.87 2.23 -27.63
C ASP A 76 9.62 3.45 -27.05
N HIS A 77 10.55 3.23 -26.12
CA HIS A 77 11.38 4.27 -25.49
C HIS A 77 12.89 4.03 -25.71
N LYS A 78 13.28 3.43 -26.84
CA LYS A 78 14.70 3.35 -27.22
C LYS A 78 15.20 4.75 -27.57
N ALA A 79 16.36 5.12 -27.01
CA ALA A 79 17.12 6.31 -27.41
C ALA A 79 17.79 6.09 -28.77
#